data_AF-A0A2V2ULX6-F1
#
_entry.id   AF-A0A2V2ULX6-F1
#
_cell.length_a   1.000
_cell.length_b   1.000
_cell.length_c   1.000
_cell.angle_alpha   90.00
_cell.angle_beta   90.00
_cell.angle_gamma   90.00
#
_symmetry.space_group_name_H-M   'P 1'
#
loop_
_entity.id
_entity.type
_entity.pdbx_description
1 polymer ?
#
loop_
_entity_poly.entity_id
_entity_poly.type
_entity_poly.pdbx_seq_one_letter_code
_entity_poly.pdbx_strand_id
1 'polypeptide(L)'
;MLLAWQRSDRRSAPLRVLRWRCWAADLPFLRRVCASFHGFSGCVAYVISVGDIFRNIISSSDSAPQFLRESTGNRLLTALVWLCAMMPLVIPKHVDSLRYFSTFAVSFMIYFVLVIVVHSCTHGLPDNIHKISVSKDDDAPVVLFNSGNKAIEGLGVFMFAYVCQINSYEVYWDMTDRTLTRFTLASGLGMTLCFLLYAMVSFFGYMDFGRRVDGSILLMYDPLREPEVMVAYVGVLSKLCASYSLLFMACRNAHLPHYWVGCG
;
A
#
# COMPACT_ATOMS: atom_id res chain seq x y z
N MET A 1 -14.79 10.10 13.61
CA MET A 1 -15.56 11.35 13.42
C MET A 1 -17.05 11.09 13.15
N LEU A 2 -17.44 10.05 12.40
CA LEU A 2 -18.85 9.69 12.14
C LEU A 2 -19.66 9.25 13.38
N LEU A 3 -19.02 8.64 14.39
CA LEU A 3 -19.74 8.16 15.59
C LEU A 3 -20.02 9.25 16.63
N ALA A 4 -19.29 10.36 16.61
CA ALA A 4 -19.55 11.51 17.49
C ALA A 4 -20.77 12.32 17.04
N TRP A 5 -21.16 12.23 15.76
CA TRP A 5 -22.32 12.91 15.20
C TRP A 5 -23.65 12.19 15.51
N GLN A 6 -23.60 10.95 15.99
CA GLN A 6 -24.80 10.14 16.24
C GLN A 6 -25.48 10.48 17.60
N ARG A 7 -24.77 11.15 18.52
CA ARG A 7 -25.33 11.49 19.85
C ARG A 7 -26.02 12.86 19.90
N SER A 8 -25.72 13.78 18.98
CA SER A 8 -26.18 15.17 19.07
C SER A 8 -27.53 15.45 18.38
N ASP A 9 -28.03 14.54 17.53
CA ASP A 9 -29.14 14.84 16.62
C ASP A 9 -30.48 14.21 17.01
N ARG A 10 -30.72 14.00 18.31
CA ARG A 10 -31.92 13.31 18.81
C ARG A 10 -33.15 14.22 18.97
N ARG A 11 -33.08 15.51 18.63
CA ARG A 11 -34.13 16.50 18.98
C ARG A 11 -34.86 17.19 17.81
N SER A 12 -34.52 16.96 16.54
CA SER A 12 -35.20 17.71 15.47
C SER A 12 -35.10 17.08 14.06
N ALA A 13 -36.12 16.30 13.67
CA ALA A 13 -36.81 16.36 12.35
C ALA A 13 -37.39 14.99 11.90
N PRO A 14 -38.72 14.80 11.89
CA PRO A 14 -39.33 13.55 11.42
C PRO A 14 -39.27 13.34 9.89
N LEU A 15 -39.07 14.39 9.07
CA LEU A 15 -39.05 14.28 7.60
C LEU A 15 -37.67 13.96 6.99
N ARG A 16 -36.57 14.27 7.69
CA ARG A 16 -35.21 13.93 7.21
C ARG A 16 -34.86 12.46 7.44
N VAL A 17 -35.40 11.84 8.50
CA VAL A 17 -35.11 10.45 8.88
C VAL A 17 -35.60 9.45 7.82
N LEU A 18 -36.69 9.72 7.10
CA LEU A 18 -37.18 8.83 6.03
C LEU A 18 -36.25 8.82 4.80
N ARG A 19 -35.73 9.99 4.39
CA ARG A 19 -34.79 10.08 3.25
C ARG A 19 -33.44 9.46 3.60
N TRP A 20 -32.98 9.59 4.84
CA TRP A 20 -31.80 8.89 5.36
C TRP A 20 -32.02 7.38 5.48
N ARG A 21 -33.23 6.89 5.70
CA ARG A 21 -33.52 5.44 5.75
C ARG A 21 -33.43 4.75 4.40
N CYS A 22 -33.87 5.38 3.30
CA CYS A 22 -33.64 4.83 1.95
C CYS A 22 -32.15 4.87 1.57
N TRP A 23 -31.45 5.98 1.85
CA TRP A 23 -29.99 6.06 1.62
C TRP A 23 -29.19 5.12 2.54
N ALA A 24 -29.65 4.86 3.75
CA ALA A 24 -29.04 3.92 4.69
C ALA A 24 -29.33 2.45 4.37
N ALA A 25 -30.33 2.16 3.52
CA ALA A 25 -30.58 0.80 3.02
C ALA A 25 -29.64 0.44 1.85
N ASP A 26 -29.31 1.42 0.99
CA ASP A 26 -28.39 1.22 -0.15
C ASP A 26 -26.90 1.39 0.21
N LEU A 27 -26.58 2.23 1.21
CA LEU A 27 -25.22 2.41 1.72
C LEU A 27 -24.49 1.11 2.11
N PRO A 28 -25.11 0.15 2.82
CA PRO A 28 -24.44 -1.10 3.17
C PRO A 28 -24.19 -1.99 1.96
N PHE A 29 -25.08 -2.00 0.96
CA PHE A 29 -24.87 -2.74 -0.29
C PHE A 29 -23.75 -2.12 -1.12
N LEU A 30 -23.81 -0.81 -1.36
CA LEU A 30 -22.79 -0.08 -2.10
C LEU A 30 -21.41 -0.23 -1.44
N ARG A 31 -21.34 -0.13 -0.10
CA ARG A 31 -20.09 -0.30 0.64
C ARG A 31 -19.53 -1.72 0.54
N ARG A 32 -20.38 -2.76 0.58
CA ARG A 32 -19.95 -4.16 0.38
C ARG A 32 -19.38 -4.33 -1.03
N VAL A 33 -20.08 -3.83 -2.04
CA VAL A 33 -19.64 -3.88 -3.44
C VAL A 33 -18.29 -3.18 -3.62
N CYS A 34 -18.14 -1.95 -3.12
CA CYS A 34 -16.88 -1.21 -3.19
C CYS A 34 -15.73 -1.94 -2.46
N ALA A 35 -16.00 -2.51 -1.28
CA ALA A 35 -14.99 -3.26 -0.53
C ALA A 35 -14.55 -4.53 -1.26
N SER A 36 -15.48 -5.28 -1.85
CA SER A 36 -15.16 -6.47 -2.67
C SER A 36 -14.34 -6.09 -3.91
N PHE A 37 -14.72 -5.03 -4.63
CA PHE A 37 -13.95 -4.56 -5.79
C PHE A 37 -12.55 -4.08 -5.41
N HIS A 38 -12.41 -3.33 -4.32
CA HIS A 38 -11.10 -2.88 -3.83
C HIS A 38 -10.23 -4.06 -3.36
N GLY A 39 -10.81 -4.98 -2.60
CA GLY A 39 -10.12 -6.18 -2.13
C GLY A 39 -9.63 -7.05 -3.28
N PHE A 40 -10.47 -7.29 -4.29
CA PHE A 40 -10.09 -8.06 -5.48
C PHE A 40 -9.02 -7.35 -6.30
N SER A 41 -9.20 -6.04 -6.57
CA SER A 41 -8.22 -5.24 -7.30
C SER A 41 -6.86 -5.21 -6.61
N GLY A 42 -6.84 -4.99 -5.29
CA GLY A 42 -5.61 -4.99 -4.51
C GLY A 42 -4.93 -6.37 -4.47
N CYS A 43 -5.70 -7.46 -4.40
CA CYS A 43 -5.15 -8.82 -4.51
C CYS A 43 -4.43 -9.03 -5.85
N VAL A 44 -5.06 -8.64 -6.97
CA VAL A 44 -4.44 -8.74 -8.30
C VAL A 44 -3.20 -7.86 -8.39
N ALA A 45 -3.28 -6.61 -7.91
CA ALA A 45 -2.15 -5.69 -7.90
C ALA A 45 -0.94 -6.25 -7.13
N TYR A 46 -1.15 -6.85 -5.95
CA TYR A 46 -0.06 -7.46 -5.18
C TYR A 46 0.60 -8.63 -5.91
N VAL A 47 -0.17 -9.49 -6.59
CA VAL A 47 0.40 -10.59 -7.37
C VAL A 47 1.24 -10.07 -8.54
N ILE A 48 0.76 -9.03 -9.24
CA ILE A 48 1.51 -8.38 -10.32
C ILE A 48 2.80 -7.76 -9.77
N SER A 49 2.74 -6.99 -8.69
CA SER A 49 3.93 -6.35 -8.09
C SER A 49 4.97 -7.38 -7.65
N VAL A 50 4.56 -8.52 -7.12
CA VAL A 50 5.48 -9.62 -6.78
C VAL A 50 6.15 -10.16 -8.04
N GLY A 51 5.39 -10.36 -9.12
CA GLY A 51 5.93 -10.80 -10.40
C GLY A 51 6.91 -9.80 -11.04
N ASP A 52 6.67 -8.51 -10.87
CA ASP A 52 7.59 -7.46 -11.34
C ASP A 52 8.90 -7.45 -10.53
N ILE A 53 8.80 -7.65 -9.21
CA ILE A 53 9.97 -7.78 -8.33
C ILE A 53 10.82 -9.00 -8.73
N PHE A 54 10.20 -10.16 -8.91
CA PHE A 54 10.93 -11.36 -9.36
C PHE A 54 11.55 -11.17 -10.74
N ARG A 55 10.82 -10.57 -11.68
CA ARG A 55 11.35 -10.24 -13.00
C ARG A 55 12.62 -9.42 -12.90
N ASN A 56 12.62 -8.40 -12.04
CA ASN A 56 13.77 -7.51 -11.88
C ASN A 56 14.98 -8.25 -11.29
N ILE A 57 14.77 -9.06 -10.24
CA ILE A 57 15.84 -9.89 -9.64
C ILE A 57 16.45 -10.84 -10.70
N ILE A 58 15.60 -11.49 -11.50
CA ILE A 58 16.03 -12.46 -12.51
C ILE A 58 16.74 -11.75 -13.67
N SER A 59 16.26 -10.58 -14.11
CA SER A 59 16.90 -9.83 -15.19
C SER A 59 18.27 -9.29 -14.82
N SER A 60 18.49 -8.98 -13.54
CA SER A 60 19.79 -8.55 -13.04
C SER A 60 20.77 -9.74 -12.92
N SER A 61 20.27 -10.98 -12.76
CA SER A 61 21.12 -12.16 -12.54
C SER A 61 21.60 -12.79 -13.84
N ASP A 62 22.91 -12.70 -14.10
CA ASP A 62 23.54 -13.27 -15.31
C ASP A 62 23.53 -14.82 -15.34
N SER A 63 23.26 -15.47 -14.20
CA SER A 63 23.23 -16.93 -14.06
C SER A 63 21.82 -17.54 -14.16
N ALA A 64 20.79 -16.75 -14.46
CA ALA A 64 19.42 -17.25 -14.51
C ALA A 64 19.16 -18.08 -15.80
N PRO A 65 18.43 -19.22 -15.71
CA PRO A 65 18.00 -19.99 -16.87
C PRO A 65 17.23 -19.11 -17.87
N GLN A 66 17.53 -19.22 -19.17
CA GLN A 66 16.85 -18.44 -20.23
C GLN A 66 15.32 -18.54 -20.16
N PHE A 67 14.80 -19.70 -19.74
CA PHE A 67 13.36 -19.93 -19.56
C PHE A 67 12.72 -19.03 -18.49
N LEU A 68 13.43 -18.70 -17.40
CA LEU A 68 12.92 -17.80 -16.35
C LEU A 68 13.00 -16.33 -16.74
N ARG A 69 13.87 -15.99 -17.71
CA ARG A 69 14.00 -14.63 -18.26
C ARG A 69 12.87 -14.30 -19.25
N GLU A 70 12.22 -15.32 -19.80
CA GLU A 70 11.08 -15.18 -20.71
C GLU A 70 9.79 -14.85 -19.94
N SER A 71 8.91 -14.04 -20.56
CA SER A 71 7.65 -13.56 -19.94
C SER A 71 6.76 -14.72 -19.44
N THR A 72 6.75 -15.83 -20.18
CA THR A 72 6.01 -17.04 -19.81
C THR A 72 6.57 -17.69 -18.55
N GLY A 73 7.90 -17.77 -18.40
CA GLY A 73 8.55 -18.31 -17.21
C GLY A 73 8.32 -17.44 -15.98
N ASN A 74 8.39 -16.11 -16.12
CA ASN A 74 8.09 -15.21 -15.02
C ASN A 74 6.63 -15.33 -14.54
N ARG A 75 5.67 -15.50 -15.47
CA ARG A 75 4.26 -15.72 -15.12
C ARG A 75 4.04 -17.04 -14.40
N LEU A 76 4.69 -18.12 -14.84
CA LEU A 76 4.65 -19.41 -14.17
C LEU A 76 5.30 -19.36 -12.78
N LEU A 77 6.45 -18.69 -12.65
CA LEU A 77 7.12 -18.48 -11.37
C LEU A 77 6.22 -17.68 -10.41
N THR A 78 5.62 -16.59 -10.90
CA THR A 78 4.70 -15.77 -10.11
C THR A 78 3.50 -16.59 -9.66
N ALA A 79 2.93 -17.43 -10.53
CA ALA A 79 1.84 -18.33 -10.19
C ALA A 79 2.24 -19.40 -9.16
N LEU A 80 3.45 -19.97 -9.28
CA LEU A 80 3.99 -20.92 -8.31
C LEU A 80 4.24 -20.27 -6.95
N VAL A 81 4.86 -19.09 -6.91
CA VAL A 81 5.08 -18.35 -5.66
C VAL A 81 3.74 -17.94 -5.04
N TRP A 82 2.77 -17.54 -5.86
CA TRP A 82 1.43 -17.28 -5.37
C TRP A 82 0.80 -18.54 -4.73
N LEU A 83 0.88 -19.69 -5.39
CA LEU A 83 0.32 -20.95 -4.90
C LEU A 83 1.06 -21.50 -3.65
N CYS A 84 2.38 -21.37 -3.60
CA CYS A 84 3.23 -21.98 -2.58
C CYS A 84 3.60 -21.06 -1.42
N ALA A 85 3.53 -19.73 -1.58
CA ALA A 85 3.87 -18.77 -0.53
C ALA A 85 2.67 -17.90 -0.13
N MET A 86 2.00 -17.25 -1.09
CA MET A 86 0.90 -16.33 -0.76
C MET A 86 -0.37 -17.06 -0.30
N MET A 87 -0.80 -18.09 -1.03
CA MET A 87 -1.97 -18.90 -0.69
C MET A 87 -1.89 -19.56 0.69
N PRO A 88 -0.79 -20.24 1.10
CA PRO A 88 -0.72 -20.82 2.44
C PRO A 88 -0.72 -19.77 3.55
N LEU A 89 -0.21 -18.56 3.28
CA LEU A 89 -0.25 -17.45 4.25
C LEU A 89 -1.67 -16.93 4.52
N VAL A 90 -2.64 -17.23 3.66
CA VAL A 90 -4.07 -16.90 3.85
C VAL A 90 -4.80 -17.92 4.73
N ILE A 91 -4.26 -19.14 4.85
CA ILE A 91 -4.88 -20.25 5.59
C ILE A 91 -4.93 -20.05 7.13
N PRO A 92 -3.96 -19.43 7.83
CA PRO A 92 -4.04 -19.30 9.28
C PRO A 92 -5.24 -18.44 9.68
N LYS A 93 -6.25 -19.09 10.27
CA LYS A 93 -7.47 -18.46 10.79
C LYS A 93 -7.23 -17.62 12.04
N HIS A 94 -6.07 -17.75 12.69
CA HIS A 94 -5.75 -17.04 13.93
C HIS A 94 -4.91 -15.79 13.63
N VAL A 95 -5.49 -14.62 13.92
CA VAL A 95 -4.93 -13.28 13.72
C VAL A 95 -3.59 -13.09 14.46
N ASP A 96 -3.36 -13.85 15.53
CA ASP A 96 -2.18 -13.70 16.40
C ASP A 96 -0.85 -13.95 15.67
N SER A 97 -0.77 -14.97 14.80
CA SER A 97 0.45 -15.23 14.02
C SER A 97 0.65 -14.18 12.91
N LEU A 98 -0.44 -13.67 12.34
CA LEU A 98 -0.41 -12.68 11.28
C LEU A 98 0.06 -11.32 11.81
N ARG A 99 -0.25 -11.01 13.08
CA ARG A 99 0.22 -9.80 13.76
C ARG A 99 1.75 -9.75 13.83
N TYR A 100 2.40 -10.85 14.22
CA TYR A 100 3.88 -10.90 14.24
C TYR A 100 4.48 -10.71 12.85
N PHE A 101 3.91 -11.38 11.85
CA PHE A 101 4.37 -11.25 10.46
C PHE A 101 4.16 -9.83 9.91
N SER A 102 3.04 -9.18 10.22
CA SER A 102 2.76 -7.80 9.83
C SER A 102 3.70 -6.81 10.51
N THR A 103 3.95 -6.95 11.83
CA THR A 103 4.93 -6.12 12.54
C THR A 103 6.34 -6.28 11.97
N PHE A 104 6.73 -7.50 11.64
CA PHE A 104 7.99 -7.78 10.95
C PHE A 104 8.03 -7.06 9.59
N ALA A 105 7.01 -7.22 8.74
CA ALA A 105 6.95 -6.56 7.43
C ALA A 105 7.01 -5.03 7.52
N VAL A 106 6.35 -4.41 8.51
CA VAL A 106 6.43 -2.96 8.73
C VAL A 106 7.85 -2.53 9.13
N SER A 107 8.53 -3.30 9.97
CA SER A 107 9.94 -3.04 10.31
C SER A 107 10.85 -3.06 9.08
N PHE A 108 10.64 -4.01 8.18
CA PHE A 108 11.38 -4.06 6.90
C PHE A 108 11.05 -2.90 5.96
N MET A 109 9.81 -2.42 5.95
CA MET A 109 9.47 -1.21 5.18
C MET A 109 10.19 0.02 5.74
N ILE A 110 10.29 0.18 7.07
CA ILE A 110 11.07 1.26 7.66
C ILE A 110 12.54 1.16 7.26
N TYR A 111 13.12 -0.05 7.32
CA TYR A 111 14.48 -0.30 6.85
C TYR A 111 14.66 0.09 5.37
N PHE A 112 13.72 -0.28 4.49
CA PHE A 112 13.76 0.12 3.08
C PHE A 112 13.78 1.64 2.89
N VAL A 113 12.96 2.38 3.66
CA VAL A 113 12.99 3.84 3.61
C VAL A 113 14.36 4.38 4.03
N LEU A 114 14.98 3.81 5.07
CA LEU A 114 16.33 4.20 5.48
C LEU A 114 17.36 3.91 4.40
N VAL A 115 17.29 2.76 3.72
CA VAL A 115 18.19 2.43 2.61
C VAL A 115 18.05 3.46 1.48
N ILE A 116 16.83 3.85 1.09
CA ILE A 116 16.63 4.91 0.08
C ILE A 116 17.24 6.23 0.54
N VAL A 117 17.05 6.61 1.80
CA VAL A 117 17.59 7.87 2.33
C VAL A 117 19.12 7.86 2.31
N VAL A 118 19.74 6.78 2.79
CA VAL A 118 21.20 6.63 2.82
C VAL A 118 21.76 6.62 1.39
N HIS A 119 21.18 5.81 0.50
CA HIS A 119 21.60 5.71 -0.89
C HIS A 119 21.48 7.05 -1.62
N SER A 120 20.35 7.75 -1.44
CA SER A 120 20.15 9.09 -1.97
C SER A 120 21.16 10.10 -1.42
N CYS A 121 21.56 9.99 -0.14
CA CYS A 121 22.60 10.84 0.43
C CYS A 121 24.01 10.51 -0.06
N THR A 122 24.33 9.24 -0.35
CA THR A 122 25.67 8.80 -0.76
C THR A 122 25.92 8.90 -2.26
N HIS A 123 24.91 8.62 -3.08
CA HIS A 123 25.01 8.58 -4.53
C HIS A 123 24.18 9.69 -5.20
N GLY A 124 22.94 9.91 -4.76
CA GLY A 124 22.04 10.90 -5.35
C GLY A 124 22.48 12.35 -5.15
N LEU A 125 22.85 12.75 -3.92
CA LEU A 125 23.21 14.12 -3.56
C LEU A 125 24.50 14.63 -4.23
N PRO A 126 25.64 13.91 -4.20
CA PRO A 126 26.88 14.40 -4.81
C PRO A 126 26.79 14.53 -6.34
N ASP A 127 26.00 13.70 -7.03
CA ASP A 127 25.82 13.76 -8.49
C ASP A 127 24.76 14.80 -8.94
N ASN A 128 23.73 15.06 -8.12
CA ASN A 128 22.64 16.00 -8.48
C ASN A 128 22.86 17.44 -7.99
N ILE A 129 23.72 17.72 -6.98
CA ILE A 129 23.98 19.09 -6.49
C ILE A 129 24.49 20.03 -7.59
N HIS A 130 25.16 19.53 -8.63
CA HIS A 130 25.61 20.35 -9.77
C HIS A 130 24.52 20.63 -10.83
N LYS A 131 23.30 20.10 -10.70
CA LYS A 131 22.21 20.22 -11.71
C LYS A 131 20.83 20.55 -11.12
N ILE A 132 20.75 21.17 -9.94
CA ILE A 132 19.48 21.70 -9.41
C ILE A 132 19.25 23.09 -9.99
N SER A 133 18.62 23.19 -11.16
CA SER A 133 18.11 24.47 -11.67
C SER A 133 16.68 24.70 -11.17
N VAL A 134 16.49 25.81 -10.45
CA VAL A 134 15.20 26.28 -9.90
C VAL A 134 14.36 27.02 -10.95
N SER A 135 14.84 27.09 -12.20
CA SER A 135 14.19 27.80 -13.30
C SER A 135 13.84 26.83 -14.42
N LYS A 136 12.72 27.11 -15.11
CA LYS A 136 12.26 26.42 -16.33
C LYS A 136 13.37 26.44 -17.38
N ASP A 137 14.25 25.46 -17.32
CA ASP A 137 15.17 25.13 -18.38
C ASP A 137 14.96 23.65 -18.68
N ASP A 138 14.74 23.34 -19.96
CA ASP A 138 14.29 22.03 -20.47
C ASP A 138 15.26 20.86 -20.17
N ASP A 139 16.42 21.14 -19.54
CA ASP A 139 17.49 20.20 -19.20
C ASP A 139 17.66 19.92 -17.69
N ALA A 140 16.72 20.37 -16.85
CA ALA A 140 16.76 20.08 -15.41
C ALA A 140 16.28 18.65 -15.09
N PRO A 141 17.09 17.79 -14.42
CA PRO A 141 16.68 16.43 -14.06
C PRO A 141 15.61 16.37 -12.97
N VAL A 142 15.36 17.46 -12.23
CA VAL A 142 14.43 17.52 -11.08
C VAL A 142 13.44 18.67 -11.27
N VAL A 143 12.19 18.35 -11.59
CA VAL A 143 11.10 19.33 -11.79
C VAL A 143 10.16 19.29 -10.58
N LEU A 144 10.27 20.27 -9.69
CA LEU A 144 9.46 20.33 -8.46
C LEU A 144 7.98 20.66 -8.71
N PHE A 145 7.65 21.35 -9.80
CA PHE A 145 6.27 21.73 -10.12
C PHE A 145 5.93 21.34 -11.55
N ASN A 146 5.14 20.27 -11.67
CA ASN A 146 4.54 19.87 -12.94
C ASN A 146 3.08 20.38 -12.99
N SER A 147 2.65 20.92 -14.12
CA SER A 147 1.30 21.46 -14.31
C SER A 147 0.56 20.66 -15.39
N GLY A 148 -0.77 20.58 -15.30
CA GLY A 148 -1.61 19.83 -16.24
C GLY A 148 -1.87 18.38 -15.84
N ASN A 149 -2.02 17.49 -16.82
CA ASN A 149 -2.49 16.10 -16.63
C ASN A 149 -1.60 15.27 -15.69
N LYS A 150 -0.29 15.55 -15.63
CA LYS A 150 0.65 14.86 -14.74
C LYS A 150 0.42 15.16 -13.26
N ALA A 151 -0.02 16.37 -12.93
CA ALA A 151 -0.39 16.72 -11.55
C ALA A 151 -1.66 15.97 -11.11
N ILE A 152 -2.64 15.82 -12.02
CA ILE A 152 -3.88 15.09 -11.76
C ILE A 152 -3.60 13.59 -11.58
N GLU A 153 -2.73 13.01 -12.41
CA GLU A 153 -2.26 11.63 -12.29
C GLU A 153 -1.60 11.38 -10.92
N GLY A 154 -0.65 12.24 -10.53
CA GLY A 154 0.00 12.16 -9.22
C GLY A 154 -0.96 12.33 -8.04
N LEU A 155 -1.94 13.24 -8.15
CA LEU A 155 -2.98 13.43 -7.15
C LEU A 155 -3.85 12.17 -7.00
N GLY A 156 -4.18 11.49 -8.11
CA GLY A 156 -4.91 10.23 -8.10
C GLY A 156 -4.15 9.12 -7.36
N VAL A 157 -2.85 8.97 -7.64
CA VAL A 157 -1.99 8.00 -6.95
C VAL A 157 -1.88 8.34 -5.46
N PHE A 158 -1.72 9.62 -5.11
CA PHE A 158 -1.68 10.08 -3.74
C PHE A 158 -2.97 9.75 -2.99
N MET A 159 -4.15 10.04 -3.59
CA MET A 159 -5.43 9.69 -2.99
C MET A 159 -5.59 8.18 -2.77
N PHE A 160 -5.15 7.35 -3.72
CA PHE A 160 -5.22 5.90 -3.61
C PHE A 160 -4.28 5.35 -2.51
N ALA A 161 -3.09 5.94 -2.35
CA ALA A 161 -2.11 5.53 -1.34
C ALA A 161 -2.63 5.69 0.11
N TYR A 162 -3.57 6.62 0.34
CA TYR A 162 -4.18 6.87 1.64
C TYR A 162 -5.53 6.17 1.86
N VAL A 163 -5.91 5.23 0.99
CA VAL A 163 -7.11 4.40 1.19
C VAL A 163 -6.82 3.33 2.23
N CYS A 164 -7.17 3.60 3.49
CA CYS A 164 -7.17 2.61 4.58
C CYS A 164 -8.53 2.42 5.25
N GLN A 165 -9.50 3.27 4.93
CA GLN A 165 -10.84 3.31 5.55
C GLN A 165 -11.59 1.97 5.46
N ILE A 166 -11.35 1.18 4.40
CA ILE A 166 -12.08 -0.06 4.13
C ILE A 166 -11.70 -1.15 5.16
N ASN A 167 -10.43 -1.19 5.56
CA ASN A 167 -9.90 -2.17 6.52
C ASN A 167 -10.03 -1.70 7.97
N SER A 168 -10.41 -0.44 8.21
CA SER A 168 -10.43 0.16 9.53
C SER A 168 -11.43 -0.52 10.48
N TYR A 169 -12.52 -1.08 9.93
CA TYR A 169 -13.53 -1.79 10.71
C TYR A 169 -13.01 -3.12 11.26
N GLU A 170 -12.26 -3.87 10.45
CA GLU A 170 -11.71 -5.17 10.86
C GLU A 170 -10.65 -5.00 11.95
N VAL A 171 -9.77 -4.01 11.75
CA VAL A 171 -8.76 -3.63 12.75
C VAL A 171 -9.41 -3.19 14.06
N TYR A 172 -10.55 -2.51 14.01
CA TYR A 172 -11.28 -2.12 15.21
C TYR A 172 -11.86 -3.32 15.96
N TRP A 173 -12.35 -4.33 15.24
CA TRP A 173 -12.95 -5.53 15.83
C TRP A 173 -11.91 -6.46 16.45
N ASP A 174 -10.71 -6.50 15.88
CA ASP A 174 -9.57 -7.29 16.38
C ASP A 174 -8.81 -6.61 17.54
N MET A 175 -9.11 -5.35 17.85
CA MET A 175 -8.48 -4.62 18.95
C MET A 175 -8.96 -5.15 20.32
N THR A 176 -8.01 -5.51 21.20
CA THR A 176 -8.30 -6.05 22.55
C THR A 176 -9.17 -5.10 23.39
N ASP A 177 -8.86 -3.79 23.38
CA ASP A 177 -9.60 -2.76 24.09
C ASP A 177 -10.38 -1.85 23.14
N ARG A 178 -11.66 -2.17 22.94
CA ARG A 178 -12.55 -1.49 21.98
C ARG A 178 -13.03 -0.14 22.51
N THR A 179 -12.24 0.90 22.28
CA THR A 179 -12.63 2.29 22.56
C THR A 179 -12.34 3.18 21.36
N LEU A 180 -13.30 4.06 21.02
CA LEU A 180 -13.20 4.95 19.87
C LEU A 180 -12.02 5.92 19.97
N THR A 181 -11.72 6.39 21.19
CA THR A 181 -10.61 7.31 21.44
C THR A 181 -9.27 6.65 21.16
N ARG A 182 -9.05 5.42 21.64
CA ARG A 182 -7.80 4.68 21.38
C ARG A 182 -7.66 4.30 19.92
N PHE A 183 -8.75 3.88 19.27
CA PHE A 183 -8.72 3.58 17.84
C PHE A 183 -8.38 4.81 16.98
N THR A 184 -8.96 5.98 17.32
CA THR A 184 -8.68 7.24 16.62
C THR A 184 -7.24 7.68 16.84
N LEU A 185 -6.73 7.57 18.07
CA LEU A 185 -5.33 7.89 18.38
C LEU A 185 -4.36 6.95 17.63
N ALA A 186 -4.60 5.63 17.68
CA ALA A 186 -3.76 4.65 17.00
C ALA A 186 -3.79 4.82 15.47
N SER A 187 -4.96 5.08 14.89
CA SER A 187 -5.10 5.35 13.46
C SER A 187 -4.43 6.66 13.06
N GLY A 188 -4.52 7.70 13.91
CA GLY A 188 -3.83 8.97 13.70
C GLY A 188 -2.32 8.80 13.69
N LEU A 189 -1.76 8.11 14.69
CA LEU A 189 -0.33 7.80 14.77
C LEU A 189 0.15 6.99 13.56
N GLY A 190 -0.60 5.95 13.16
CA GLY A 190 -0.29 5.15 11.98
C GLY A 190 -0.32 5.98 10.69
N MET A 191 -1.31 6.86 10.55
CA MET A 191 -1.43 7.74 9.39
C MET A 191 -0.28 8.75 9.32
N THR A 192 0.11 9.35 10.44
CA THR A 192 1.26 10.24 10.52
C THR A 192 2.56 9.52 10.19
N LEU A 193 2.75 8.29 10.68
CA LEU A 193 3.92 7.48 10.34
C LEU A 193 3.98 7.18 8.83
N CYS A 194 2.88 6.72 8.25
CA CYS A 194 2.80 6.48 6.80
C CYS A 194 3.08 7.76 6.00
N PHE A 195 2.56 8.90 6.44
CA PHE A 195 2.82 10.19 5.80
C PHE A 195 4.31 10.53 5.80
N LEU A 196 5.00 10.38 6.94
CA LEU A 196 6.44 10.64 7.04
C LEU A 196 7.25 9.70 6.15
N LEU A 197 6.92 8.40 6.15
CA LEU A 197 7.60 7.41 5.30
C LEU A 197 7.39 7.70 3.82
N TYR A 198 6.17 8.01 3.40
CA TYR A 198 5.88 8.37 2.01
C TYR A 198 6.57 9.67 1.61
N ALA A 199 6.58 10.68 2.48
CA ALA A 199 7.28 11.93 2.22
C ALA A 199 8.78 11.72 2.04
N MET A 200 9.42 10.93 2.90
CA MET A 200 10.85 10.60 2.78
C MET A 200 11.14 9.83 1.49
N VAL A 201 10.40 8.75 1.19
CA VAL A 201 10.60 7.97 -0.05
C VAL A 201 10.37 8.82 -1.30
N SER A 202 9.34 9.67 -1.30
CA SER A 202 9.02 10.51 -2.45
C SER A 202 10.09 11.58 -2.66
N PHE A 203 10.58 12.21 -1.58
CA PHE A 203 11.59 13.24 -1.66
C PHE A 203 12.96 12.67 -2.05
N PHE A 204 13.48 11.72 -1.27
CA PHE A 204 14.81 11.13 -1.51
C PHE A 204 14.85 10.25 -2.76
N GLY A 205 13.79 9.47 -3.03
CA GLY A 205 13.71 8.68 -4.25
C GLY A 205 13.59 9.53 -5.51
N TYR A 206 12.93 10.70 -5.45
CA TYR A 206 12.92 11.64 -6.56
C TYR A 206 14.25 12.36 -6.74
N MET A 207 14.96 12.68 -5.65
CA MET A 207 16.32 13.24 -5.75
C MET A 207 17.32 12.27 -6.38
N ASP A 208 17.14 10.96 -6.20
CA ASP A 208 18.08 9.95 -6.71
C ASP A 208 17.95 9.75 -8.23
N PHE A 209 16.71 9.56 -8.74
CA PHE A 209 16.48 9.27 -10.16
C PHE A 209 15.94 10.45 -10.99
N GLY A 210 15.47 11.52 -10.34
CA GLY A 210 14.88 12.69 -11.00
C GLY A 210 13.72 12.34 -11.94
N ARG A 211 13.75 12.87 -13.17
CA ARG A 211 12.72 12.68 -14.20
C ARG A 211 12.63 11.24 -14.73
N ARG A 212 13.58 10.37 -14.40
CA ARG A 212 13.56 8.96 -14.80
C ARG A 212 12.68 8.10 -13.90
N VAL A 213 12.21 8.61 -12.76
CA VAL A 213 11.28 7.88 -11.89
C VAL A 213 10.05 7.46 -12.68
N ASP A 214 9.89 6.15 -12.85
CA ASP A 214 8.74 5.52 -13.49
C ASP A 214 8.08 4.56 -12.51
N GLY A 215 6.74 4.55 -12.47
CA GLY A 215 5.89 3.62 -11.70
C GLY A 215 6.36 3.27 -10.28
N SER A 216 7.28 2.31 -10.16
CA SER A 216 7.85 1.80 -8.91
C SER A 216 9.34 2.11 -8.79
N ILE A 217 9.69 3.03 -7.88
CA ILE A 217 11.08 3.42 -7.57
C ILE A 217 11.94 2.20 -7.16
N LEU A 218 11.35 1.21 -6.48
CA LEU A 218 12.04 0.00 -6.07
C LEU A 218 12.69 -0.75 -7.24
N LEU A 219 11.99 -0.84 -8.38
CA LEU A 219 12.46 -1.57 -9.57
C LEU A 219 13.59 -0.86 -10.30
N MET A 220 13.85 0.41 -9.98
CA MET A 220 14.94 1.17 -10.57
C MET A 220 16.30 0.88 -9.92
N TYR A 221 16.31 0.33 -8.70
CA TYR A 221 17.53 -0.10 -8.03
C TYR A 221 17.91 -1.51 -8.46
N ASP A 222 19.21 -1.74 -8.68
CA ASP A 222 19.78 -3.04 -9.04
C ASP A 222 20.00 -3.91 -7.79
N PRO A 223 19.22 -4.97 -7.56
CA PRO A 223 19.27 -5.75 -6.32
C PRO A 223 20.55 -6.58 -6.15
N LEU A 224 21.33 -6.80 -7.22
CA LEU A 224 22.53 -7.65 -7.17
C LEU A 224 23.83 -6.87 -6.96
N ARG A 225 23.83 -5.58 -7.26
CA ARG A 225 25.02 -4.72 -7.08
C ARG A 225 25.13 -4.22 -5.65
N GLU A 226 23.99 -4.10 -4.96
CA GLU A 226 23.90 -3.52 -3.63
C GLU A 226 23.14 -4.48 -2.68
N PRO A 227 23.82 -5.12 -1.71
CA PRO A 227 23.19 -6.11 -0.83
C PRO A 227 22.09 -5.49 0.04
N GLU A 228 22.18 -4.21 0.36
CA GLU A 228 21.18 -3.45 1.14
C GLU A 228 19.83 -3.37 0.40
N VAL A 229 19.88 -3.16 -0.92
CA VAL A 229 18.70 -3.15 -1.80
C VAL A 229 18.07 -4.55 -1.87
N MET A 230 18.87 -5.62 -1.91
CA MET A 230 18.34 -6.98 -1.88
C MET A 230 17.51 -7.26 -0.62
N VAL A 231 17.98 -6.80 0.55
CA VAL A 231 17.24 -6.94 1.81
C VAL A 231 15.93 -6.14 1.76
N ALA A 232 15.95 -4.95 1.17
CA ALA A 232 14.74 -4.17 0.95
C ALA A 232 13.73 -4.88 0.04
N TYR A 233 14.19 -5.55 -1.03
CA TYR A 233 13.34 -6.35 -1.91
C TYR A 233 12.61 -7.46 -1.14
N VAL A 234 13.33 -8.20 -0.30
CA VAL A 234 12.74 -9.22 0.58
C VAL A 234 11.72 -8.59 1.54
N GLY A 235 12.04 -7.42 2.09
CA GLY A 235 11.15 -6.63 2.91
C GLY A 235 9.83 -6.29 2.23
N VAL A 236 9.89 -5.73 1.02
CA VAL A 236 8.71 -5.38 0.23
C VAL A 236 7.90 -6.63 -0.14
N LEU A 237 8.55 -7.73 -0.54
CA LEU A 237 7.87 -9.01 -0.80
C LEU A 237 7.11 -9.50 0.44
N SER A 238 7.74 -9.47 1.62
CA SER A 238 7.09 -9.87 2.87
C SER A 238 5.86 -9.00 3.18
N LYS A 239 5.96 -7.69 2.95
CA LYS A 239 4.84 -6.75 3.10
C LYS A 239 3.72 -7.02 2.10
N LEU A 240 4.04 -7.36 0.85
CA LEU A 240 3.03 -7.69 -0.15
C LEU A 240 2.27 -8.96 0.25
N CYS A 241 2.95 -9.97 0.80
CA CYS A 241 2.32 -11.15 1.39
C CYS A 241 1.40 -10.83 2.56
N ALA A 242 1.85 -9.96 3.48
CA ALA A 242 1.03 -9.55 4.62
C ALA A 242 -0.22 -8.78 4.17
N SER A 243 -0.03 -7.84 3.23
CA SER A 243 -1.12 -7.02 2.68
C SER A 243 -2.13 -7.85 1.91
N TYR A 244 -1.67 -8.84 1.13
CA TYR A 244 -2.51 -9.79 0.41
C TYR A 244 -3.43 -10.57 1.36
N SER A 245 -2.86 -11.08 2.46
CA SER A 245 -3.61 -11.85 3.47
C SER A 245 -4.71 -10.99 4.12
N LEU A 246 -4.39 -9.75 4.49
CA LEU A 246 -5.35 -8.81 5.08
C LEU A 246 -6.47 -8.44 4.10
N LEU A 247 -6.15 -8.11 2.85
CA LEU A 247 -7.16 -7.75 1.84
C LEU A 247 -8.07 -8.94 1.48
N PHE A 248 -7.51 -10.15 1.45
CA PHE A 248 -8.29 -11.35 1.19
C PHE A 248 -9.26 -11.65 2.35
N MET A 249 -8.82 -11.47 3.60
CA MET A 249 -9.70 -11.56 4.78
C MET A 249 -10.82 -10.52 4.72
N ALA A 250 -10.50 -9.27 4.37
CA ALA A 250 -11.48 -8.20 4.19
C ALA A 250 -12.53 -8.51 3.13
N CYS A 251 -12.08 -9.02 1.98
CA CYS A 251 -12.97 -9.45 0.90
C CYS A 251 -13.91 -10.58 1.34
N ARG A 252 -13.39 -11.59 2.06
CA ARG A 252 -14.19 -12.69 2.60
C ARG A 252 -15.25 -12.20 3.60
N ASN A 253 -14.88 -11.28 4.48
CA ASN A 253 -15.77 -10.74 5.50
C ASN A 253 -16.84 -9.80 4.91
N ALA A 254 -16.54 -9.11 3.81
CA ALA A 254 -17.51 -8.28 3.08
C ALA A 254 -18.66 -9.12 2.47
N HIS A 255 -18.39 -10.37 2.09
CA HIS A 255 -19.40 -11.29 1.54
C HIS A 255 -20.27 -11.96 2.61
N LEU A 256 -19.81 -12.06 3.86
CA LEU A 256 -20.57 -12.70 4.94
C LEU A 256 -21.64 -11.74 5.51
N PRO A 257 -22.95 -12.04 5.38
CA PRO A 257 -24.01 -11.13 5.81
C PRO A 257 -24.10 -10.94 7.33
N HIS A 258 -23.58 -11.87 8.14
CA HIS A 258 -23.78 -11.88 9.60
C HIS A 258 -22.93 -10.90 10.41
N TYR A 259 -21.74 -10.49 9.94
CA TYR A 259 -20.88 -9.56 10.71
C TYR A 259 -21.41 -8.13 10.77
N TRP A 260 -22.26 -7.75 9.81
CA TRP A 260 -22.82 -6.39 9.71
C TRP A 260 -24.26 -6.28 10.22
N VAL A 261 -24.89 -7.39 10.61
CA VAL A 261 -26.26 -7.43 11.13
C VAL A 261 -26.30 -7.34 12.67
N GLY A 262 -25.15 -7.43 13.35
CA GLY A 262 -25.05 -7.28 14.81
C GLY A 262 -25.16 -5.84 15.36
N CYS A 263 -25.52 -4.87 14.53
CA CYS A 263 -25.86 -3.50 14.95
C CYS A 263 -27.38 -3.22 14.85
N GLY A 264 -28.20 -4.26 15.00
CA GLY A 264 -29.63 -4.15 15.27
C GLY A 264 -29.89 -4.12 16.77
#